data_AF-B5CWH0-F1
#
_entry.id   AF-B5CWH0-F1
#
_cell.length_a   1.000
_cell.length_b   1.000
_cell.length_c   1.000
_cell.angle_alpha   90.00
_cell.angle_beta   90.00
_cell.angle_gamma   90.00
#
_symmetry.space_group_name_H-M   'P 1'
#
loop_
_entity.id
_entity.type
_entity.pdbx_description
1 polymer ?
#
loop_
_entity_poly.entity_id
_entity_poly.type
_entity_poly.pdbx_seq_one_letter_code
_entity_poly.pdbx_strand_id
1 'polypeptide(L)'
;MKEMEKKELKMLEDSQAKSEEEALEISFGPSHEGLVNWVLSDTATFSYPFTRSIEKEYVTIATSADKCLRIYSWNTGEGGTMICWGNLIQYRSGTEIKAVHQSLDMQLHPNGEHDEMDYGSYIDTIYTYPCTDGSKLYIADDYFRISGNYSTNSLVAMRIKDGNLVSAPCFVRHGKRTDTVGLEHTAADWYFLANLGEGWNWLFQFDPKAQNLYVATTDSMSSITDRYDIYHFNGTDFVYQKTGAPFWLHPQLHHYQRLELFFRTKDYIIRIDKLDEETMRYASWKSTQQMSDTPELVLTGSYVEKDNTFLFSKGSYRYVVTMGDKATLKVQHNGKTILQQTQETKEF
;
A
#
# COMPACT_ATOMS: atom_id res chain seq x y z
N MET A 1 -12.51 13.71 27.84
CA MET A 1 -12.93 14.29 26.54
C MET A 1 -12.57 15.77 26.49
N LYS A 2 -13.33 16.70 27.05
CA LYS A 2 -13.04 18.16 26.97
C LYS A 2 -11.63 18.60 27.38
N GLU A 3 -11.04 18.01 28.42
CA GLU A 3 -9.66 18.37 28.83
C GLU A 3 -8.59 17.80 27.88
N MET A 4 -8.80 16.61 27.32
CA MET A 4 -7.89 16.03 26.32
C MET A 4 -7.97 16.82 25.00
N GLU A 5 -9.16 17.25 24.61
CA GLU A 5 -9.36 18.12 23.43
C GLU A 5 -8.63 19.46 23.56
N LYS A 6 -8.69 20.09 24.75
CA LYS A 6 -7.90 21.30 25.02
C LYS A 6 -6.40 21.02 24.97
N LYS A 7 -5.96 19.88 25.51
CA LYS A 7 -4.55 19.49 25.51
C LYS A 7 -4.04 19.24 24.09
N GLU A 8 -4.82 18.58 23.24
CA GLU A 8 -4.52 18.39 21.81
C GLU A 8 -4.44 19.74 21.07
N LEU A 9 -5.40 20.64 21.30
CA LEU A 9 -5.39 21.95 20.67
C LEU A 9 -4.14 22.74 21.06
N LYS A 10 -3.83 22.78 22.37
CA LYS A 10 -2.63 23.45 22.88
C LYS A 10 -1.35 22.83 22.32
N MET A 11 -1.26 21.50 22.25
CA MET A 11 -0.12 20.80 21.66
C MET A 11 0.10 21.21 20.19
N LEU A 12 -0.98 21.29 19.41
CA LEU A 12 -0.91 21.72 18.02
C LEU A 12 -0.53 23.21 17.88
N GLU A 13 -1.00 24.07 18.77
CA GLU A 13 -0.59 25.49 18.81
C GLU A 13 0.89 25.64 19.17
N ASP A 14 1.37 24.88 20.16
CA ASP A 14 2.76 24.90 20.61
C ASP A 14 3.73 24.26 19.60
N SER A 15 3.25 23.41 18.69
CA SER A 15 4.07 22.78 17.64
C SER A 15 4.44 23.70 16.47
N GLN A 16 3.78 24.87 16.37
CA GLN A 16 4.00 25.82 15.27
C GLN A 16 5.11 26.81 15.62
N ALA A 17 5.81 27.30 14.59
CA ALA A 17 6.79 28.37 14.74
C ALA A 17 6.15 29.62 15.34
N LYS A 18 6.77 30.19 16.38
CA LYS A 18 6.26 31.36 17.09
C LYS A 18 6.86 32.67 16.56
N SER A 19 7.82 32.60 15.64
CA SER A 19 8.42 33.76 14.95
C SER A 19 8.94 33.39 13.55
N GLU A 20 9.28 34.39 12.73
CA GLU A 20 9.93 34.18 11.42
C GLU A 20 11.35 33.59 11.56
N GLU A 21 12.07 33.94 12.63
CA GLU A 21 13.38 33.36 12.96
C GLU A 21 13.25 31.88 13.34
N GLU A 22 12.27 31.52 14.16
CA GLU A 22 11.95 30.13 14.46
C GLU A 22 11.41 29.39 13.22
N ALA A 23 10.67 30.06 12.33
CA ALA A 23 10.19 29.44 11.10
C ALA A 23 11.35 29.09 10.14
N LEU A 24 12.45 29.85 10.18
CA LEU A 24 13.68 29.53 9.45
C LEU A 24 14.43 28.34 10.06
N GLU A 25 14.37 28.14 11.38
CA GLU A 25 14.90 26.95 12.07
C GLU A 25 13.99 25.72 11.91
N ILE A 26 12.67 25.91 11.92
CA ILE A 26 11.61 24.90 11.75
C ILE A 26 11.33 24.63 10.25
N SER A 27 12.28 24.92 9.36
CA SER A 27 12.16 24.65 7.92
C SER A 27 11.85 23.17 7.58
N PHE A 28 11.94 22.29 8.58
CA PHE A 28 11.71 20.85 8.53
C PHE A 28 10.31 20.41 9.04
N GLY A 29 9.39 21.31 9.41
CA GLY A 29 8.01 20.95 9.79
C GLY A 29 7.71 21.01 11.29
N PRO A 30 6.45 20.81 11.73
CA PRO A 30 6.03 21.07 13.11
C PRO A 30 6.72 20.13 14.10
N SER A 31 6.96 20.60 15.33
CA SER A 31 7.56 19.75 16.39
C SER A 31 6.57 18.70 16.92
N HIS A 32 7.06 17.48 17.13
CA HIS A 32 6.30 16.35 17.70
C HIS A 32 6.62 16.03 19.17
N GLU A 33 7.49 16.78 19.82
CA GLU A 33 7.85 16.55 21.23
C GLU A 33 6.64 16.58 22.16
N GLY A 34 5.69 17.49 21.92
CA GLY A 34 4.45 17.58 22.69
C GLY A 34 3.61 16.30 22.61
N LEU A 35 3.53 15.71 21.41
CA LEU A 35 2.85 14.43 21.18
C LEU A 35 3.59 13.30 21.89
N VAL A 36 4.90 13.19 21.67
CA VAL A 36 5.75 12.17 22.28
C VAL A 36 5.61 12.19 23.80
N ASN A 37 5.82 13.36 24.42
CA ASN A 37 5.72 13.51 25.87
C ASN A 37 4.33 13.16 26.40
N TRP A 38 3.27 13.52 25.68
CA TRP A 38 1.91 13.20 26.11
C TRP A 38 1.62 11.69 26.01
N VAL A 39 1.93 11.06 24.88
CA VAL A 39 1.68 9.64 24.65
C VAL A 39 2.47 8.76 25.62
N LEU A 40 3.70 9.15 25.96
CA LEU A 40 4.54 8.42 26.92
C LEU A 40 4.11 8.60 28.38
N SER A 41 3.52 9.75 28.76
CA SER A 41 3.19 10.06 30.15
C SER A 41 1.73 9.77 30.55
N ASP A 42 0.82 9.67 29.58
CA ASP A 42 -0.61 9.56 29.82
C ASP A 42 -1.23 8.40 29.02
N THR A 43 -1.49 7.29 29.69
CA THR A 43 -2.06 6.08 29.07
C THR A 43 -3.48 6.28 28.54
N ALA A 44 -4.19 7.34 28.93
CA ALA A 44 -5.52 7.65 28.37
C ALA A 44 -5.44 7.97 26.86
N THR A 45 -4.27 8.43 26.39
CA THR A 45 -3.99 8.68 24.96
C THR A 45 -4.21 7.45 24.10
N PHE A 46 -4.07 6.23 24.65
CA PHE A 46 -4.25 4.97 23.93
C PHE A 46 -5.64 4.78 23.33
N SER A 47 -6.66 5.44 23.89
CA SER A 47 -8.03 5.42 23.37
C SER A 47 -8.50 6.77 22.85
N TYR A 48 -7.66 7.81 22.97
CA TYR A 48 -7.99 9.16 22.53
C TYR A 48 -7.99 9.22 20.99
N PRO A 49 -8.98 9.88 20.34
CA PRO A 49 -9.12 9.83 18.88
C PRO A 49 -8.14 10.73 18.11
N PHE A 50 -7.55 11.77 18.73
CA PHE A 50 -6.66 12.73 18.04
C PHE A 50 -7.26 13.31 16.73
N THR A 51 -8.56 13.61 16.75
CA THR A 51 -9.30 14.04 15.55
C THR A 51 -8.67 15.25 14.89
N ARG A 52 -8.24 16.26 15.65
CA ARG A 52 -7.68 17.50 15.09
C ARG A 52 -6.27 17.28 14.56
N SER A 53 -5.47 16.45 15.23
CA SER A 53 -4.12 16.11 14.77
C SER A 53 -4.18 15.32 13.45
N ILE A 54 -5.14 14.41 13.29
CA ILE A 54 -5.33 13.67 12.04
C ILE A 54 -5.84 14.60 10.93
N GLU A 55 -6.85 15.44 11.19
CA GLU A 55 -7.40 16.39 10.22
C GLU A 55 -6.36 17.40 9.70
N LYS A 56 -5.34 17.70 10.50
CA LYS A 56 -4.23 18.59 10.13
C LYS A 56 -3.01 17.86 9.55
N GLU A 57 -3.12 16.55 9.30
CA GLU A 57 -2.01 15.71 8.83
C GLU A 57 -0.78 15.75 9.76
N TYR A 58 -0.98 16.09 11.04
CA TYR A 58 0.11 16.20 12.02
C TYR A 58 0.63 14.83 12.43
N VAL A 59 -0.23 13.82 12.48
CA VAL A 59 0.12 12.43 12.81
C VAL A 59 -0.86 11.47 12.15
N THR A 60 -0.35 10.35 11.67
CA THR A 60 -1.14 9.18 11.27
C THR A 60 -1.18 8.19 12.42
N ILE A 61 -2.36 7.60 12.69
CA ILE A 61 -2.54 6.67 13.81
C ILE A 61 -3.23 5.40 13.33
N ALA A 62 -2.50 4.29 13.38
CA ALA A 62 -3.06 2.96 13.17
C ALA A 62 -3.46 2.34 14.51
N THR A 63 -4.71 1.86 14.64
CA THR A 63 -5.15 1.12 15.84
C THR A 63 -5.70 -0.24 15.42
N SER A 64 -5.16 -1.30 16.02
CA SER A 64 -5.67 -2.67 15.87
C SER A 64 -7.16 -2.79 16.17
N ALA A 65 -7.86 -3.70 15.49
CA ALA A 65 -9.31 -3.85 15.61
C ALA A 65 -9.78 -4.17 17.05
N ASP A 66 -8.95 -4.87 17.82
CA ASP A 66 -9.23 -5.21 19.21
C ASP A 66 -8.77 -4.15 20.23
N LYS A 67 -8.18 -3.04 19.76
CA LYS A 67 -7.67 -1.94 20.57
C LYS A 67 -6.63 -2.40 21.59
N CYS A 68 -5.76 -3.32 21.19
CA CYS A 68 -4.63 -3.80 22.01
C CYS A 68 -3.28 -3.25 21.55
N LEU A 69 -3.19 -2.75 20.32
CA LEU A 69 -2.00 -2.14 19.72
C LEU A 69 -2.40 -0.86 18.97
N ARG A 70 -1.59 0.18 19.12
CA ARG A 70 -1.69 1.45 18.41
C ARG A 70 -0.29 1.94 18.03
N ILE A 71 -0.13 2.38 16.80
CA ILE A 71 1.12 2.95 16.27
C ILE A 71 0.81 4.34 15.72
N TYR A 72 1.71 5.28 15.98
CA TYR A 72 1.65 6.65 15.51
C TYR A 72 2.84 6.88 14.58
N SER A 73 2.61 7.51 13.44
CA SER A 73 3.64 7.81 12.44
C SER A 73 3.54 9.26 11.97
N TRP A 74 4.67 9.94 11.82
CA TRP A 74 4.75 11.28 11.24
C TRP A 74 6.08 11.48 10.52
N ASN A 75 6.10 12.36 9.52
CA ASN A 75 7.33 12.78 8.87
C ASN A 75 8.07 13.75 9.82
N THR A 76 9.30 13.43 10.20
CA THR A 76 10.12 14.32 11.05
C THR A 76 10.61 15.54 10.29
N GLY A 77 10.63 15.43 8.96
CA GLY A 77 11.13 16.40 8.00
C GLY A 77 12.65 16.65 8.05
N GLU A 78 13.37 15.92 8.90
CA GLU A 78 14.83 15.89 8.91
C GLU A 78 15.42 15.13 7.70
N GLY A 79 14.56 14.46 6.94
CA GLY A 79 14.92 13.75 5.71
C GLY A 79 14.89 14.63 4.46
N GLY A 80 15.72 14.29 3.48
CA GLY A 80 15.67 14.88 2.14
C GLY A 80 14.70 14.14 1.23
N THR A 81 15.26 13.47 0.20
CA THR A 81 14.47 12.60 -0.68
C THR A 81 14.04 11.31 0.04
N MET A 82 14.84 10.83 0.99
CA MET A 82 14.47 9.84 1.99
C MET A 82 13.56 10.50 3.03
N ILE A 83 12.43 9.88 3.37
CA ILE A 83 11.60 10.39 4.47
C ILE A 83 12.09 9.75 5.77
N CYS A 84 12.47 10.60 6.72
CA CYS A 84 12.69 10.18 8.10
C CYS A 84 11.34 10.18 8.82
N TRP A 85 10.89 9.02 9.27
CA TRP A 85 9.64 8.89 10.02
C TRP A 85 9.90 8.77 11.51
N GLY A 86 9.09 9.46 12.31
CA GLY A 86 9.00 9.22 13.74
C GLY A 86 7.90 8.21 14.05
N ASN A 87 8.14 7.33 15.04
CA ASN A 87 7.17 6.34 15.48
C ASN A 87 6.96 6.37 17.00
N LEU A 88 5.69 6.29 17.42
CA LEU A 88 5.32 5.93 18.80
C LEU A 88 4.51 4.64 18.77
N ILE A 89 4.73 3.77 19.74
CA ILE A 89 4.03 2.50 19.83
C ILE A 89 3.42 2.39 21.22
N GLN A 90 2.11 2.15 21.26
CA GLN A 90 1.39 1.82 22.49
C GLN A 90 0.73 0.45 22.37
N TYR A 91 0.83 -0.35 23.43
CA TYR A 91 0.20 -1.66 23.46
C TYR A 91 -0.19 -2.11 24.85
N ARG A 92 -1.20 -2.98 24.93
CA ARG A 92 -1.64 -3.58 26.19
C ARG A 92 -0.65 -4.64 26.65
N SER A 93 -0.18 -4.49 27.88
CA SER A 93 0.67 -5.46 28.59
C SER A 93 -0.10 -5.96 29.82
N GLY A 94 -0.96 -6.96 29.63
CA GLY A 94 -1.90 -7.38 30.67
C GLY A 94 -2.91 -6.27 30.98
N THR A 95 -2.89 -5.77 32.21
CA THR A 95 -3.76 -4.66 32.65
C THR A 95 -3.17 -3.28 32.39
N GLU A 96 -1.89 -3.20 32.03
CA GLU A 96 -1.16 -1.95 31.80
C GLU A 96 -1.11 -1.60 30.32
N ILE A 97 -0.79 -0.33 30.02
CA ILE A 97 -0.48 0.14 28.69
C ILE A 97 0.99 0.56 28.69
N LYS A 98 1.78 -0.04 27.82
CA LYS A 98 3.15 0.39 27.56
C LYS A 98 3.15 1.38 26.40
N ALA A 99 4.08 2.33 26.45
CA ALA A 99 4.30 3.33 25.41
C ALA A 99 5.81 3.46 25.19
N VAL A 100 6.25 3.45 23.92
CA VAL A 100 7.66 3.62 23.54
C VAL A 100 7.78 4.57 22.35
N HIS A 101 8.89 5.28 22.27
CA HIS A 101 9.26 6.18 21.17
C HIS A 101 10.50 5.62 20.48
N GLN A 102 10.27 4.83 19.44
CA GLN A 102 11.28 4.14 18.62
C GLN A 102 10.56 3.54 17.39
N SER A 103 11.31 3.18 16.36
CA SER A 103 10.76 2.48 15.20
C SER A 103 10.14 1.13 15.59
N LEU A 104 9.24 0.66 14.74
CA LEU A 104 8.69 -0.68 14.87
C LEU A 104 9.78 -1.75 14.73
N ASP A 105 10.75 -1.57 13.84
CA ASP A 105 11.88 -2.48 13.66
C ASP A 105 12.71 -2.60 14.95
N MET A 106 13.13 -1.48 15.52
CA MET A 106 13.89 -1.44 16.78
C MET A 106 13.12 -2.09 17.94
N GLN A 107 11.78 -1.97 17.96
CA GLN A 107 10.93 -2.61 18.97
C GLN A 107 10.84 -4.14 18.81
N LEU A 108 10.83 -4.64 17.58
CA LEU A 108 10.68 -6.08 17.30
C LEU A 108 12.03 -6.81 17.26
N HIS A 109 13.11 -6.08 16.98
CA HIS A 109 14.46 -6.60 16.75
C HIS A 109 15.55 -5.86 17.54
N PRO A 110 15.45 -5.65 18.86
CA PRO A 110 16.39 -4.79 19.61
C PRO A 110 17.87 -5.21 19.62
N ASN A 111 18.18 -6.42 19.12
CA ASN A 111 19.54 -6.93 18.95
C ASN A 111 19.92 -7.08 17.46
N GLY A 112 19.15 -6.48 16.56
CA GLY A 112 19.37 -6.49 15.13
C GLY A 112 20.50 -5.55 14.71
N GLU A 113 20.81 -5.58 13.42
CA GLU A 113 21.63 -4.53 12.82
C GLU A 113 20.74 -3.31 12.62
N HIS A 114 21.09 -2.21 13.27
CA HIS A 114 20.39 -0.93 13.15
C HIS A 114 21.36 0.12 12.67
N ASP A 115 20.85 1.07 11.90
CA ASP A 115 21.58 2.27 11.53
C ASP A 115 21.90 3.12 12.77
N GLU A 116 22.82 4.07 12.63
CA GLU A 116 23.13 5.03 13.71
C GLU A 116 21.90 5.84 14.14
N MET A 117 20.93 6.00 13.23
CA MET A 117 19.66 6.68 13.46
C MET A 117 18.50 5.69 13.35
N ASP A 118 17.58 5.76 14.32
CA ASP A 118 16.36 4.95 14.35
C ASP A 118 15.28 5.59 13.48
N TYR A 119 15.24 5.21 12.19
CA TYR A 119 14.19 5.67 11.28
C TYR A 119 12.96 4.75 11.40
N GLY A 120 11.82 5.36 11.70
CA GLY A 120 10.54 4.67 11.63
C GLY A 120 10.04 4.50 10.21
N SER A 121 8.76 4.15 10.12
CA SER A 121 8.02 4.06 8.87
C SER A 121 6.63 4.69 8.97
N TYR A 122 6.01 4.90 7.82
CA TYR A 122 4.60 5.26 7.76
C TYR A 122 3.75 4.01 7.96
N ILE A 123 2.92 4.01 9.01
CA ILE A 123 1.99 2.93 9.32
C ILE A 123 0.60 3.53 9.55
N ASP A 124 -0.34 3.21 8.66
CA ASP A 124 -1.74 3.67 8.75
C ASP A 124 -2.72 2.57 9.14
N THR A 125 -2.31 1.30 8.96
CA THR A 125 -3.19 0.14 9.08
C THR A 125 -2.53 -0.96 9.90
N ILE A 126 -3.33 -1.53 10.82
CA ILE A 126 -2.96 -2.76 11.54
C ILE A 126 -4.07 -3.78 11.36
N TYR A 127 -3.78 -4.83 10.61
CA TYR A 127 -4.65 -6.00 10.49
C TYR A 127 -4.54 -6.87 11.73
N THR A 128 -5.65 -7.44 12.18
CA THR A 128 -5.70 -8.33 13.36
C THR A 128 -6.28 -9.67 12.94
N TYR A 129 -5.48 -10.73 13.02
CA TYR A 129 -5.87 -12.08 12.65
C TYR A 129 -5.95 -12.98 13.90
N PRO A 130 -7.11 -13.60 14.16
CA PRO A 130 -7.21 -14.60 15.21
C PRO A 130 -6.49 -15.88 14.80
N CYS A 131 -5.65 -16.40 15.69
CA CYS A 131 -5.01 -17.69 15.53
C CYS A 131 -5.88 -18.82 16.11
N THR A 132 -5.66 -20.05 15.65
CA THR A 132 -6.39 -21.25 16.12
C THR A 132 -6.14 -21.59 17.58
N ASP A 133 -5.00 -21.16 18.13
CA ASP A 133 -4.64 -21.30 19.55
C ASP A 133 -5.28 -20.22 20.45
N GLY A 134 -6.10 -19.33 19.87
CA GLY A 134 -6.73 -18.22 20.57
C GLY A 134 -5.84 -16.98 20.73
N SER A 135 -4.57 -17.05 20.33
CA SER A 135 -3.71 -15.87 20.24
C SER A 135 -4.13 -14.97 19.07
N LYS A 136 -3.54 -13.78 19.00
CA LYS A 136 -3.76 -12.83 17.91
C LYS A 136 -2.45 -12.48 17.25
N LEU A 137 -2.50 -12.41 15.94
CA LEU A 137 -1.45 -11.89 15.10
C LEU A 137 -1.83 -10.48 14.67
N TYR A 138 -0.92 -9.54 14.85
CA TYR A 138 -1.04 -8.17 14.35
C TYR A 138 -0.12 -8.02 13.15
N ILE A 139 -0.60 -7.41 12.07
CA ILE A 139 0.20 -7.14 10.88
C ILE A 139 0.07 -5.66 10.56
N ALA A 140 1.17 -4.92 10.66
CA ALA A 140 1.23 -3.51 10.25
C ALA A 140 1.50 -3.41 8.75
N ASP A 141 0.78 -2.52 8.07
CA ASP A 141 1.11 -2.08 6.71
C ASP A 141 2.14 -0.95 6.83
N ASP A 142 3.32 -1.21 6.30
CA ASP A 142 4.53 -0.44 6.51
C ASP A 142 5.00 0.15 5.18
N TYR A 143 5.21 1.47 5.17
CA TYR A 143 5.74 2.19 4.01
C TYR A 143 6.97 3.00 4.39
N PHE A 144 8.02 2.87 3.57
CA PHE A 144 9.24 3.64 3.70
C PHE A 144 9.70 4.17 2.34
N ARG A 145 9.98 5.48 2.25
CA ARG A 145 10.53 6.09 1.04
C ARG A 145 12.04 6.24 1.19
N ILE A 146 12.77 5.42 0.44
CA ILE A 146 14.24 5.42 0.46
C ILE A 146 14.77 6.65 -0.28
N SER A 147 14.28 6.93 -1.49
CA SER A 147 14.68 8.12 -2.24
C SER A 147 13.74 8.40 -3.39
N GLY A 148 13.39 9.66 -3.65
CA GLY A 148 12.70 10.06 -4.89
C GLY A 148 11.44 9.24 -5.18
N ASN A 149 11.52 8.39 -6.20
CA ASN A 149 10.44 7.47 -6.62
C ASN A 149 10.63 6.02 -6.13
N TYR A 150 11.68 5.74 -5.36
CA TYR A 150 12.02 4.42 -4.83
C TYR A 150 11.55 4.27 -3.39
N SER A 151 10.66 3.29 -3.18
CA SER A 151 10.02 3.04 -1.90
C SER A 151 9.97 1.54 -1.60
N THR A 152 9.76 1.23 -0.33
CA THR A 152 9.41 -0.09 0.14
C THR A 152 7.99 -0.06 0.67
N ASN A 153 7.27 -1.14 0.43
CA ASN A 153 6.06 -1.46 1.17
C ASN A 153 6.26 -2.85 1.77
N SER A 154 5.86 -3.02 3.02
CA SER A 154 5.97 -4.29 3.71
C SER A 154 4.80 -4.55 4.65
N LEU A 155 4.62 -5.82 4.99
CA LEU A 155 3.72 -6.29 6.03
C LEU A 155 4.59 -6.84 7.16
N VAL A 156 4.51 -6.20 8.32
CA VAL A 156 5.31 -6.56 9.50
C VAL A 156 4.43 -7.26 10.51
N ALA A 157 4.73 -8.51 10.81
CA ALA A 157 3.95 -9.38 11.68
C ALA A 157 4.50 -9.41 13.11
N MET A 158 3.62 -9.19 14.07
CA MET A 158 3.96 -9.10 15.48
C MET A 158 2.87 -9.70 16.36
N ARG A 159 3.21 -9.95 17.63
CA ARG A 159 2.26 -10.41 18.65
C ARG A 159 2.57 -9.80 20.00
N ILE A 160 1.52 -9.70 20.82
CA ILE A 160 1.70 -9.39 22.24
C ILE A 160 1.82 -10.72 22.98
N LYS A 161 3.01 -11.00 23.52
CA LYS A 161 3.31 -12.25 24.25
C LYS A 161 3.96 -11.89 25.58
N ASP A 162 3.43 -12.48 26.66
CA ASP A 162 3.94 -12.27 28.03
C ASP A 162 4.09 -10.78 28.40
N GLY A 163 3.14 -9.95 27.93
CA GLY A 163 3.14 -8.50 28.16
C GLY A 163 4.14 -7.69 27.33
N ASN A 164 4.75 -8.29 26.29
CA ASN A 164 5.69 -7.62 25.40
C ASN A 164 5.23 -7.70 23.95
N LEU A 165 5.44 -6.63 23.20
CA LEU A 165 5.29 -6.63 21.75
C LEU A 165 6.55 -7.25 21.15
N VAL A 166 6.40 -8.37 20.45
CA VAL A 166 7.50 -9.16 19.88
C VAL A 166 7.22 -9.53 18.43
N SER A 167 8.28 -9.76 17.66
CA SER A 167 8.21 -10.28 16.30
C SER A 167 7.43 -11.59 16.23
N ALA A 168 6.68 -11.77 15.14
CA ALA A 168 5.92 -12.98 14.87
C ALA A 168 6.30 -13.53 13.49
N PRO A 169 7.34 -14.38 13.40
CA PRO A 169 7.84 -14.90 12.11
C PRO A 169 6.90 -15.95 11.52
N CYS A 170 5.79 -15.49 10.94
CA CYS A 170 4.65 -16.27 10.47
C CYS A 170 4.56 -16.35 8.94
N PHE A 171 5.37 -15.61 8.20
CA PHE A 171 5.46 -15.75 6.75
C PHE A 171 6.43 -16.88 6.41
N VAL A 172 5.92 -17.94 5.78
CA VAL A 172 6.68 -19.16 5.50
C VAL A 172 6.87 -19.29 3.99
N ARG A 173 8.13 -19.27 3.54
CA ARG A 173 8.49 -19.53 2.13
C ARG A 173 9.68 -20.47 2.07
N HIS A 174 9.51 -21.59 1.37
CA HIS A 174 10.55 -22.62 1.22
C HIS A 174 11.19 -23.07 2.55
N GLY A 175 10.37 -23.18 3.61
CA GLY A 175 10.83 -23.56 4.96
C GLY A 175 11.47 -22.43 5.78
N LYS A 176 11.80 -21.28 5.17
CA LYS A 176 12.24 -20.09 5.90
C LYS A 176 11.03 -19.35 6.48
N ARG A 177 11.14 -18.95 7.75
CA ARG A 177 10.18 -18.09 8.44
C ARG A 177 10.72 -16.67 8.51
N THR A 178 9.87 -15.70 8.21
CA THR A 178 10.11 -14.26 8.44
C THR A 178 8.86 -13.65 9.04
N ASP A 179 9.03 -12.55 9.75
CA ASP A 179 7.98 -11.67 10.25
C ASP A 179 7.67 -10.53 9.29
N THR A 180 8.52 -10.30 8.30
CA THR A 180 8.27 -9.32 7.25
C THR A 180 8.18 -9.98 5.88
N VAL A 181 7.21 -9.54 5.07
CA VAL A 181 7.15 -9.75 3.62
C VAL A 181 6.80 -8.44 2.94
N GLY A 182 7.31 -8.20 1.75
CA GLY A 182 7.09 -6.92 1.08
C GLY A 182 7.80 -6.86 -0.27
N LEU A 183 7.89 -5.65 -0.80
CA LEU A 183 8.51 -5.35 -2.07
C LEU A 183 9.16 -3.96 -2.04
N GLU A 184 10.29 -3.85 -2.72
CA GLU A 184 10.84 -2.57 -3.15
C GLU A 184 10.29 -2.25 -4.53
N HIS A 185 9.92 -0.99 -4.77
CA HIS A 185 9.31 -0.61 -6.04
C HIS A 185 9.58 0.84 -6.45
N THR A 186 9.50 1.08 -7.76
CA THR A 186 9.44 2.42 -8.35
C THR A 186 7.99 2.87 -8.49
N ALA A 187 7.61 3.94 -7.79
CA ALA A 187 6.23 4.40 -7.77
C ALA A 187 5.75 4.99 -9.11
N ALA A 188 6.67 5.57 -9.88
CA ALA A 188 6.35 6.27 -11.12
C ALA A 188 5.77 5.34 -12.19
N ASP A 189 6.41 4.19 -12.44
CA ASP A 189 6.01 3.30 -13.53
C ASP A 189 4.60 2.76 -13.30
N TRP A 190 4.29 2.33 -12.09
CA TRP A 190 2.96 1.83 -11.79
C TRP A 190 1.87 2.92 -11.82
N TYR A 191 2.15 4.10 -11.24
CA TYR A 191 1.20 5.21 -11.19
C TYR A 191 0.66 5.57 -12.58
N PHE A 192 1.54 5.65 -13.59
CA PHE A 192 1.13 5.98 -14.95
C PHE A 192 0.44 4.82 -15.69
N LEU A 193 0.82 3.57 -15.42
CA LEU A 193 0.31 2.39 -16.14
C LEU A 193 -1.06 1.91 -15.62
N ALA A 194 -1.40 2.16 -14.36
CA ALA A 194 -2.62 1.67 -13.72
C ALA A 194 -3.60 2.79 -13.37
N ASN A 195 -4.15 3.43 -14.40
CA ASN A 195 -5.22 4.42 -14.29
C ASN A 195 -4.87 5.63 -13.39
N LEU A 196 -3.68 6.22 -13.57
CA LEU A 196 -3.22 7.40 -12.82
C LEU A 196 -3.17 7.17 -11.30
N GLY A 197 -2.72 5.99 -10.87
CA GLY A 197 -2.53 5.67 -9.46
C GLY A 197 -3.83 5.40 -8.69
N GLU A 198 -4.91 4.98 -9.35
CA GLU A 198 -6.12 4.55 -8.65
C GLU A 198 -5.84 3.36 -7.73
N GLY A 199 -5.66 3.68 -6.44
CA GLY A 199 -5.51 2.77 -5.30
C GLY A 199 -4.12 2.16 -5.20
N TRP A 200 -3.40 2.41 -4.10
CA TRP A 200 -2.23 1.61 -3.66
C TRP A 200 -2.65 0.35 -2.89
N ASN A 201 -3.94 0.26 -2.55
CA ASN A 201 -4.56 -0.82 -1.78
C ASN A 201 -4.45 -2.22 -2.41
N TRP A 202 -3.83 -2.35 -3.58
CA TRP A 202 -3.66 -3.60 -4.33
C TRP A 202 -2.24 -4.17 -4.17
N LEU A 203 -1.31 -3.48 -3.49
CA LEU A 203 -0.01 -4.05 -3.15
C LEU A 203 -0.15 -5.26 -2.22
N PHE A 204 -1.02 -5.12 -1.22
CA PHE A 204 -1.36 -6.16 -0.28
C PHE A 204 -2.87 -6.33 -0.22
N GLN A 205 -3.35 -7.54 -0.48
CA GLN A 205 -4.78 -7.84 -0.42
C GLN A 205 -5.03 -9.19 0.23
N PHE A 206 -5.94 -9.23 1.19
CA PHE A 206 -6.36 -10.47 1.83
C PHE A 206 -7.75 -10.88 1.32
N ASP A 207 -7.85 -12.08 0.75
CA ASP A 207 -9.13 -12.73 0.46
C ASP A 207 -9.60 -13.49 1.71
N PRO A 208 -10.58 -12.98 2.48
CA PRO A 208 -11.06 -13.65 3.67
C PRO A 208 -11.80 -14.95 3.36
N LYS A 209 -12.31 -15.16 2.14
CA LYS A 209 -13.02 -16.40 1.79
C LYS A 209 -12.04 -17.54 1.56
N ALA A 210 -10.96 -17.28 0.82
CA ALA A 210 -9.93 -18.27 0.56
C ALA A 210 -8.82 -18.30 1.64
N GLN A 211 -8.82 -17.33 2.55
CA GLN A 211 -7.76 -17.10 3.54
C GLN A 211 -6.40 -16.91 2.87
N ASN A 212 -6.37 -16.18 1.75
CA ASN A 212 -5.16 -15.96 0.97
C ASN A 212 -4.73 -14.50 1.03
N LEU A 213 -3.48 -14.26 1.42
CA LEU A 213 -2.81 -12.98 1.31
C LEU A 213 -2.07 -12.90 -0.02
N TYR A 214 -2.32 -11.85 -0.78
CA TYR A 214 -1.70 -11.52 -2.05
C TYR A 214 -0.70 -10.41 -1.81
N VAL A 215 0.58 -10.70 -2.00
CA VAL A 215 1.71 -9.77 -1.85
C VAL A 215 2.25 -9.44 -3.23
N ALA A 216 2.14 -8.20 -3.68
CA ALA A 216 2.56 -7.80 -5.01
C ALA A 216 4.06 -8.09 -5.25
N THR A 217 4.40 -8.41 -6.49
CA THR A 217 5.77 -8.68 -6.92
C THR A 217 6.24 -7.67 -7.95
N THR A 218 7.55 -7.42 -7.93
CA THR A 218 8.23 -6.59 -8.92
C THR A 218 9.07 -7.41 -9.89
N ASP A 219 9.41 -6.80 -11.02
CA ASP A 219 10.43 -7.32 -11.93
C ASP A 219 11.85 -6.92 -11.49
N SER A 220 12.86 -7.24 -12.30
CA SER A 220 14.27 -6.93 -11.99
C SER A 220 14.60 -5.43 -11.92
N MET A 221 13.68 -4.57 -12.35
CA MET A 221 13.81 -3.11 -12.29
C MET A 221 12.98 -2.51 -11.16
N SER A 222 12.45 -3.34 -10.26
CA SER A 222 11.54 -2.93 -9.19
C SER A 222 10.23 -2.31 -9.71
N SER A 223 9.83 -2.60 -10.96
CA SER A 223 8.51 -2.20 -11.45
C SER A 223 7.45 -3.21 -11.03
N ILE A 224 6.28 -2.75 -10.59
CA ILE A 224 5.20 -3.64 -10.17
C ILE A 224 4.54 -4.28 -11.39
N THR A 225 4.27 -5.58 -11.30
CA THR A 225 3.90 -6.43 -12.44
C THR A 225 2.43 -6.84 -12.48
N ASP A 226 1.65 -6.52 -11.43
CA ASP A 226 0.32 -7.11 -11.15
C ASP A 226 0.39 -8.64 -11.01
N ARG A 227 1.51 -9.15 -10.50
CA ARG A 227 1.70 -10.54 -10.07
C ARG A 227 1.88 -10.56 -8.56
N TYR A 228 1.53 -11.68 -7.95
CA TYR A 228 1.41 -11.78 -6.50
C TYR A 228 2.03 -13.05 -5.97
N ASP A 229 2.88 -12.95 -4.95
CA ASP A 229 3.16 -14.07 -4.07
C ASP A 229 1.94 -14.31 -3.18
N ILE A 230 1.36 -15.50 -3.31
CA ILE A 230 0.11 -15.87 -2.64
C ILE A 230 0.44 -16.75 -1.43
N TYR A 231 0.10 -16.27 -0.24
CA TYR A 231 0.25 -16.98 1.02
C TYR A 231 -1.10 -17.42 1.57
N HIS A 232 -1.24 -18.69 1.92
CA HIS A 232 -2.45 -19.18 2.58
C HIS A 232 -2.29 -19.10 4.09
N PHE A 233 -3.25 -18.47 4.78
CA PHE A 233 -3.30 -18.45 6.23
C PHE A 233 -3.89 -19.75 6.77
N ASN A 234 -3.06 -20.56 7.45
CA ASN A 234 -3.47 -21.86 7.99
C ASN A 234 -4.04 -21.78 9.42
N GLY A 235 -4.29 -20.57 9.93
CA GLY A 235 -4.70 -20.33 11.31
C GLY A 235 -3.54 -20.03 12.28
N THR A 236 -2.30 -20.03 11.81
CA THR A 236 -1.12 -19.62 12.61
C THR A 236 -0.11 -18.87 11.74
N ASP A 237 0.12 -19.37 10.53
CA ASP A 237 1.11 -18.88 9.60
C ASP A 237 0.49 -18.56 8.24
N PHE A 238 1.12 -17.63 7.53
CA PHE A 238 0.93 -17.36 6.12
C PHE A 238 1.94 -18.19 5.33
N VAL A 239 1.48 -19.26 4.70
CA VAL A 239 2.34 -20.21 3.98
C VAL A 239 2.27 -19.97 2.49
N TYR A 240 3.41 -19.63 1.89
CA TYR A 240 3.55 -19.41 0.45
C TYR A 240 3.05 -20.62 -0.34
N GLN A 241 2.19 -20.37 -1.32
CA GLN A 241 1.62 -21.38 -2.20
C GLN A 241 2.24 -21.30 -3.59
N LYS A 242 2.21 -20.10 -4.18
CA LYS A 242 2.63 -19.83 -5.56
C LYS A 242 2.70 -18.34 -5.83
N THR A 243 3.39 -17.97 -6.91
CA THR A 243 3.25 -16.65 -7.54
C THR A 243 2.18 -16.73 -8.64
N GLY A 244 1.23 -15.80 -8.66
CA GLY A 244 0.04 -15.90 -9.49
C GLY A 244 -0.64 -14.57 -9.82
N ALA A 245 -1.76 -14.68 -10.55
CA ALA A 245 -2.68 -13.57 -10.78
C ALA A 245 -3.55 -13.31 -9.53
N PRO A 246 -4.08 -12.08 -9.37
CA PRO A 246 -4.92 -11.77 -8.24
C PRO A 246 -6.31 -12.41 -8.34
N PHE A 247 -6.99 -12.57 -7.19
CA PHE A 247 -8.33 -13.16 -7.15
C PHE A 247 -9.41 -12.25 -7.76
N TRP A 248 -9.17 -10.94 -7.83
CA TRP A 248 -10.07 -9.96 -8.46
C TRP A 248 -9.93 -9.88 -9.98
N LEU A 249 -9.11 -10.75 -10.59
CA LEU A 249 -9.03 -10.92 -12.04
C LEU A 249 -9.68 -12.24 -12.45
N HIS A 250 -10.50 -12.21 -13.49
CA HIS A 250 -11.17 -13.41 -13.99
C HIS A 250 -10.15 -14.49 -14.40
N PRO A 251 -10.36 -15.78 -14.03
CA PRO A 251 -9.39 -16.86 -14.26
C PRO A 251 -8.88 -17.01 -15.70
N GLN A 252 -9.72 -16.71 -16.70
CA GLN A 252 -9.30 -16.78 -18.11
C GLN A 252 -8.16 -15.80 -18.48
N LEU A 253 -7.90 -14.81 -17.62
CA LEU A 253 -6.84 -13.83 -17.80
C LEU A 253 -5.63 -14.11 -16.90
N HIS A 254 -5.55 -15.23 -16.17
CA HIS A 254 -4.47 -15.46 -15.20
C HIS A 254 -3.08 -15.73 -15.80
N HIS A 255 -3.01 -16.01 -17.10
CA HIS A 255 -1.75 -16.23 -17.80
C HIS A 255 -1.29 -14.95 -18.49
N TYR A 256 -0.32 -14.27 -17.87
CA TYR A 256 0.37 -13.08 -18.37
C TYR A 256 1.70 -12.93 -17.62
N GLN A 257 2.64 -12.21 -18.22
CA GLN A 257 3.89 -11.81 -17.57
C GLN A 257 3.68 -10.55 -16.72
N ARG A 258 3.02 -9.53 -17.29
CA ARG A 258 2.86 -8.21 -16.67
C ARG A 258 1.59 -7.51 -17.14
N LEU A 259 0.99 -6.69 -16.27
CA LEU A 259 0.02 -5.69 -16.69
C LEU A 259 0.75 -4.50 -17.34
N GLU A 260 0.38 -4.17 -18.58
CA GLU A 260 0.95 -3.05 -19.32
C GLU A 260 0.07 -1.80 -19.27
N LEU A 261 -1.25 -1.96 -19.22
CA LEU A 261 -2.14 -0.82 -19.14
C LEU A 261 -3.48 -1.19 -18.51
N PHE A 262 -3.95 -0.36 -17.58
CA PHE A 262 -5.30 -0.42 -17.07
C PHE A 262 -5.91 0.98 -17.04
N PHE A 263 -7.10 1.14 -17.61
CA PHE A 263 -7.83 2.39 -17.56
C PHE A 263 -9.33 2.19 -17.73
N ARG A 264 -10.10 3.18 -17.29
CA ARG A 264 -11.55 3.25 -17.47
C ARG A 264 -11.91 4.32 -18.47
N THR A 265 -12.89 4.05 -19.31
CA THR A 265 -13.60 5.04 -20.10
C THR A 265 -15.04 5.11 -19.60
N LYS A 266 -15.82 6.05 -20.13
CA LYS A 266 -17.26 6.17 -19.85
C LYS A 266 -18.01 4.84 -19.89
N ASP A 267 -17.74 4.03 -20.91
CA ASP A 267 -18.50 2.81 -21.15
C ASP A 267 -17.72 1.53 -20.87
N TYR A 268 -16.39 1.58 -20.68
CA TYR A 268 -15.56 0.38 -20.60
C TYR A 268 -14.50 0.41 -19.51
N ILE A 269 -14.19 -0.77 -18.98
CA ILE A 269 -12.94 -1.06 -18.30
C ILE A 269 -12.03 -1.73 -19.32
N ILE A 270 -10.79 -1.28 -19.42
CA ILE A 270 -9.81 -1.80 -20.38
C ILE A 270 -8.56 -2.24 -19.62
N ARG A 271 -8.11 -3.44 -19.94
CA ARG A 271 -6.88 -4.04 -19.43
C ARG A 271 -6.05 -4.54 -20.59
N ILE A 272 -4.75 -4.25 -20.58
CA ILE A 272 -3.78 -4.79 -21.53
C ILE A 272 -2.67 -5.50 -20.76
N ASP A 273 -2.44 -6.76 -21.08
CA ASP A 273 -1.41 -7.60 -20.49
C ASP A 273 -0.33 -7.93 -21.51
N LYS A 274 0.94 -7.95 -21.10
CA LYS A 274 2.03 -8.59 -21.83
C LYS A 274 1.97 -10.10 -21.58
N LEU A 275 1.82 -10.89 -22.64
CA LEU A 275 1.83 -12.35 -22.57
C LEU A 275 3.24 -12.90 -22.75
N ASP A 276 3.98 -12.33 -23.69
CA ASP A 276 5.38 -12.61 -24.01
C ASP A 276 6.01 -11.36 -24.67
N GLU A 277 7.23 -11.48 -25.19
CA GLU A 277 7.96 -10.33 -25.77
C GLU A 277 7.26 -9.67 -26.97
N GLU A 278 6.46 -10.40 -27.74
CA GLU A 278 5.83 -9.90 -28.96
C GLU A 278 4.30 -9.78 -28.84
N THR A 279 3.70 -10.49 -27.88
CA THR A 279 2.26 -10.68 -27.79
C THR A 279 1.65 -9.93 -26.60
N MET A 280 0.66 -9.10 -26.94
CA MET A 280 -0.19 -8.38 -25.99
C MET A 280 -1.59 -8.99 -25.98
N ARG A 281 -2.28 -8.91 -24.84
CA ARG A 281 -3.69 -9.26 -24.69
C ARG A 281 -4.51 -8.06 -24.28
N TYR A 282 -5.55 -7.76 -25.04
CA TYR A 282 -6.60 -6.82 -24.68
C TYR A 282 -7.74 -7.57 -24.01
N ALA A 283 -8.24 -7.06 -22.89
CA ALA A 283 -9.49 -7.46 -22.28
C ALA A 283 -10.35 -6.24 -21.96
N SER A 284 -11.67 -6.35 -22.18
CA SER A 284 -12.59 -5.30 -21.80
C SER A 284 -13.89 -5.80 -21.19
N TRP A 285 -14.45 -4.94 -20.34
CA TRP A 285 -15.74 -5.10 -19.68
C TRP A 285 -16.53 -3.81 -19.85
N LYS A 286 -17.85 -3.85 -19.65
CA LYS A 286 -18.61 -2.61 -19.43
C LYS A 286 -18.13 -1.90 -18.17
N SER A 287 -18.27 -0.58 -18.13
CA SER A 287 -17.91 0.23 -16.96
C SER A 287 -18.65 -0.16 -15.68
N THR A 288 -19.82 -0.80 -15.81
CA THR A 288 -20.65 -1.33 -14.71
C THR A 288 -20.22 -2.70 -14.18
N GLN A 289 -19.28 -3.38 -14.84
CA GLN A 289 -18.77 -4.70 -14.44
C GLN A 289 -17.49 -4.58 -13.60
N GLN A 290 -16.98 -5.73 -13.14
CA GLN A 290 -15.72 -5.86 -12.42
C GLN A 290 -14.74 -6.76 -13.19
N MET A 291 -13.43 -6.63 -12.93
CA MET A 291 -12.41 -7.46 -13.58
C MET A 291 -12.49 -8.95 -13.23
N SER A 292 -13.20 -9.29 -12.15
CA SER A 292 -13.49 -10.66 -11.74
C SER A 292 -14.63 -11.30 -12.56
N ASP A 293 -15.46 -10.48 -13.24
CA ASP A 293 -16.47 -10.97 -14.18
C ASP A 293 -15.81 -11.47 -15.47
N THR A 294 -16.50 -12.32 -16.22
CA THR A 294 -16.04 -12.69 -17.57
C THR A 294 -16.00 -11.44 -18.46
N PRO A 295 -14.85 -11.07 -19.05
CA PRO A 295 -14.78 -9.93 -19.96
C PRO A 295 -15.64 -10.16 -21.21
N GLU A 296 -16.21 -9.08 -21.72
CA GLU A 296 -17.03 -9.11 -22.94
C GLU A 296 -16.19 -9.37 -24.18
N LEU A 297 -14.92 -8.97 -24.15
CA LEU A 297 -14.00 -9.14 -25.26
C LEU A 297 -12.59 -9.45 -24.77
N VAL A 298 -11.97 -10.45 -25.39
CA VAL A 298 -10.54 -10.75 -25.25
C VAL A 298 -9.93 -10.88 -26.64
N LEU A 299 -8.81 -10.20 -26.88
CA LEU A 299 -8.08 -10.21 -28.16
C LEU A 299 -6.58 -10.36 -27.91
N THR A 300 -5.86 -10.92 -28.88
CA THR A 300 -4.40 -10.88 -28.95
C THR A 300 -3.96 -9.86 -30.00
N GLY A 301 -2.82 -9.25 -29.77
CA GLY A 301 -2.29 -8.18 -30.60
C GLY A 301 -0.85 -7.88 -30.27
N SER A 302 -0.38 -6.69 -30.65
CA SER A 302 0.99 -6.26 -30.46
C SER A 302 1.08 -4.80 -30.03
N TYR A 303 2.23 -4.43 -29.50
CA TYR A 303 2.59 -3.05 -29.20
C TYR A 303 3.49 -2.48 -30.30
N VAL A 304 3.28 -1.22 -30.66
CA VAL A 304 4.07 -0.47 -31.64
C VAL A 304 4.70 0.72 -30.94
N GLU A 305 5.98 0.58 -30.60
CA GLU A 305 6.74 1.55 -29.80
C GLU A 305 6.78 2.95 -30.42
N LYS A 306 7.03 3.03 -31.74
CA LYS A 306 7.13 4.31 -32.48
C LYS A 306 5.92 5.21 -32.27
N ASP A 307 4.73 4.62 -32.19
CA ASP A 307 3.46 5.34 -32.09
C ASP A 307 2.83 5.21 -30.68
N ASN A 308 3.56 4.62 -29.73
CA ASN A 308 3.11 4.36 -28.36
C ASN A 308 1.70 3.73 -28.31
N THR A 309 1.46 2.72 -29.15
CA THR A 309 0.12 2.23 -29.46
C THR A 309 0.03 0.70 -29.43
N PHE A 310 -1.03 0.19 -28.80
CA PHE A 310 -1.42 -1.22 -28.86
C PHE A 310 -2.46 -1.45 -29.97
N LEU A 311 -2.28 -2.53 -30.72
CA LEU A 311 -3.09 -2.87 -31.88
C LEU A 311 -3.69 -4.27 -31.74
N PHE A 312 -5.01 -4.36 -31.84
CA PHE A 312 -5.76 -5.63 -31.79
C PHE A 312 -6.79 -5.69 -32.93
N SER A 313 -7.11 -6.89 -33.40
CA SER A 313 -8.06 -7.08 -34.51
C SER A 313 -8.99 -8.27 -34.28
N LYS A 314 -10.22 -8.16 -34.78
CA LYS A 314 -11.19 -9.28 -34.84
C LYS A 314 -12.03 -9.13 -36.11
N GLY A 315 -11.68 -9.89 -37.15
CA GLY A 315 -12.29 -9.73 -38.47
C GLY A 315 -12.06 -8.33 -39.04
N SER A 316 -13.14 -7.66 -39.46
CA SER A 316 -13.12 -6.28 -39.98
C SER A 316 -12.97 -5.19 -38.91
N TYR A 317 -12.96 -5.58 -37.62
CA TYR A 317 -12.79 -4.67 -36.51
C TYR A 317 -11.32 -4.51 -36.14
N ARG A 318 -10.91 -3.27 -35.89
CA ARG A 318 -9.59 -2.91 -35.36
C ARG A 318 -9.76 -2.08 -34.09
N TYR A 319 -9.02 -2.45 -33.05
CA TYR A 319 -8.98 -1.78 -31.76
C TYR A 319 -7.59 -1.18 -31.61
N VAL A 320 -7.54 0.12 -31.39
CA VAL A 320 -6.31 0.90 -31.28
C VAL A 320 -6.34 1.58 -29.92
N VAL A 321 -5.38 1.26 -29.06
CA VAL A 321 -5.20 1.93 -27.78
C VAL A 321 -3.91 2.73 -27.84
N THR A 322 -4.02 4.05 -27.78
CA THR A 322 -2.87 4.95 -27.83
C THR A 322 -2.60 5.51 -26.45
N MET A 323 -1.33 5.47 -26.03
CA MET A 323 -0.85 6.06 -24.80
C MET A 323 -0.35 7.49 -25.06
N GLY A 324 -0.91 8.45 -24.33
CA GLY A 324 -0.51 9.85 -24.27
C GLY A 324 -0.82 10.39 -22.88
N ASP A 325 -1.09 11.70 -22.73
CA ASP A 325 -1.50 12.29 -21.45
C ASP A 325 -2.67 11.54 -20.79
N LYS A 326 -3.57 11.01 -21.64
CA LYS A 326 -4.64 10.09 -21.27
C LYS A 326 -4.69 8.96 -22.29
N ALA A 327 -4.86 7.73 -21.81
CA ALA A 327 -5.08 6.60 -22.70
C ALA A 327 -6.37 6.79 -23.51
N THR A 328 -6.36 6.41 -24.79
CA THR A 328 -7.55 6.50 -25.66
C THR A 328 -7.81 5.18 -26.35
N LEU A 329 -9.05 4.68 -26.24
CA LEU A 329 -9.57 3.58 -27.03
C LEU A 329 -10.22 4.11 -28.30
N LYS A 330 -9.79 3.61 -29.46
CA LYS A 330 -10.42 3.82 -30.76
C LYS A 330 -10.79 2.48 -31.38
N VAL A 331 -12.05 2.31 -31.77
CA VAL A 331 -12.53 1.12 -32.48
C VAL A 331 -12.94 1.52 -33.90
N GLN A 332 -12.44 0.76 -34.86
CA GLN A 332 -12.72 0.94 -36.27
C GLN A 332 -13.39 -0.30 -36.84
N HIS A 333 -14.31 -0.11 -37.77
CA HIS A 333 -14.92 -1.18 -38.55
C HIS A 333 -14.82 -0.82 -40.04
N ASN A 334 -14.18 -1.68 -40.84
CA ASN A 334 -13.90 -1.43 -42.26
C ASN A 334 -13.20 -0.07 -42.49
N GLY A 335 -12.20 0.25 -41.65
CA GLY A 335 -11.41 1.48 -41.73
C GLY A 335 -12.10 2.75 -41.20
N LYS A 336 -13.41 2.70 -40.88
CA LYS A 336 -14.13 3.84 -40.30
C LYS A 336 -14.16 3.76 -38.78
N THR A 337 -13.83 4.86 -38.10
CA THR A 337 -13.97 4.95 -36.64
C THR A 337 -15.44 4.87 -36.26
N ILE A 338 -15.80 3.94 -35.38
CA ILE A 338 -17.15 3.75 -34.84
C ILE A 338 -17.23 4.05 -33.35
N LEU A 339 -16.08 4.08 -32.66
CA LEU A 339 -15.96 4.43 -31.26
C LEU A 339 -14.63 5.15 -31.02
N GLN A 340 -14.66 6.21 -30.23
CA GLN A 340 -13.47 6.81 -29.65
C GLN A 340 -13.80 7.28 -28.23
N GLN A 341 -13.06 6.78 -27.25
CA GLN A 341 -13.25 7.13 -25.84
C GLN A 341 -11.90 7.31 -25.16
N THR A 342 -11.80 8.36 -24.37
CA THR A 342 -10.60 8.68 -23.60
C THR A 342 -10.78 8.24 -22.16
N GLN A 343 -9.66 7.93 -21.52
CA GLN A 343 -9.58 7.63 -20.11
C GLN A 343 -10.28 8.68 -19.25
N GLU A 344 -11.10 8.21 -18.32
CA GLU A 344 -11.70 9.06 -17.29
C GLU A 344 -10.66 9.36 -16.21
N THR A 345 -10.63 10.61 -15.77
CA THR A 345 -9.96 11.00 -14.52
C THR A 345 -11.03 10.96 -13.43
N LYS A 346 -10.84 10.14 -12.39
CA LYS A 346 -11.55 10.41 -11.14
C LYS A 346 -10.95 11.66 -10.53
N GLU A 347 -11.77 12.66 -10.29
CA GLU A 347 -11.42 13.70 -9.32
C GLU A 347 -11.40 13.01 -7.96
N PHE A 348 -10.24 13.05 -7.30
CA PHE A 348 -10.06 12.57 -5.93
C PHE A 348 -10.34 13.68 -4.93
#